data_AF-A0A480A3S5-F1
#
_entry.id   AF-A0A480A3S5-F1
#
_cell.length_a   1.000
_cell.length_b   1.000
_cell.length_c   1.000
_cell.angle_alpha   90.00
_cell.angle_beta   90.00
_cell.angle_gamma   90.00
#
_symmetry.space_group_name_H-M   'P 1'
#
loop_
_entity.id
_entity.type
_entity.pdbx_description
1 polymer ?
#
loop_
_entity_poly.entity_id
_entity_poly.type
_entity_poly.pdbx_seq_one_letter_code
_entity_poly.pdbx_strand_id
1 'polypeptide(L)'
;MPRIRIWTPESDYDSDAVFCIARKIVDYYNYELEIDFAGKSTYSQVARKPGGFKRAVDIYLKKDDLVIFLIDSDGIQSQAQRRKENNSLFNQIQQIVTTSQGKAKLILIVQELEAWLLVDCLGICCYFTDNPKNRNNPDWINFAKRQQPGKTNLIAESESGGKGAKEFLEELSKVILTKKNPNLKNKPNNLKGMKYDEKQSPAIAEYIEINHQTIQRNDSLQEFAQFLQQLGNDQQ
;
A
#
# COMPACT_ATOMS: atom_id res chain seq x y z
N MET A 1 -4.08 23.31 -10.52
CA MET A 1 -3.72 21.89 -10.41
C MET A 1 -4.14 21.42 -9.04
N PRO A 2 -5.03 20.41 -8.92
CA PRO A 2 -5.48 19.93 -7.63
C PRO A 2 -4.31 19.33 -6.86
N ARG A 3 -4.26 19.61 -5.56
CA ARG A 3 -3.22 19.13 -4.67
C ARG A 3 -3.83 18.27 -3.59
N ILE A 4 -3.41 17.02 -3.50
CA ILE A 4 -3.88 16.08 -2.49
C ILE A 4 -2.75 15.71 -1.54
N ARG A 5 -3.11 15.39 -0.31
CA ARG A 5 -2.22 14.77 0.65
C ARG A 5 -2.67 13.38 0.99
N ILE A 6 -1.81 12.40 0.78
CA ILE A 6 -2.02 11.05 1.26
C ILE A 6 -1.38 10.90 2.63
N TRP A 7 -2.11 10.39 3.60
CA TRP A 7 -1.60 10.16 4.95
C TRP A 7 -1.72 8.69 5.33
N THR A 8 -0.59 8.01 5.49
CA THR A 8 -0.47 6.66 6.08
C THR A 8 0.11 6.76 7.50
N PRO A 9 -0.73 6.96 8.52
CA PRO A 9 -0.26 7.22 9.90
C PRO A 9 0.39 6.02 10.59
N GLU A 10 0.34 4.82 10.02
CA GLU A 10 0.77 3.57 10.68
C GLU A 10 2.24 3.22 10.41
N SER A 11 2.77 3.54 9.22
CA SER A 11 4.15 3.25 8.80
C SER A 11 4.69 4.33 7.83
N ASP A 12 5.92 4.78 8.06
CA ASP A 12 6.60 5.68 7.11
C ASP A 12 7.02 4.92 5.83
N TYR A 13 7.34 3.62 5.92
CA TYR A 13 7.62 2.79 4.74
C TYR A 13 6.39 2.64 3.85
N ASP A 14 5.22 2.47 4.46
CA ASP A 14 3.98 2.41 3.68
C ASP A 14 3.66 3.75 3.03
N SER A 15 3.99 4.86 3.71
CA SER A 15 3.85 6.21 3.13
C SER A 15 4.61 6.34 1.83
N ASP A 16 5.87 5.95 1.80
CA ASP A 16 6.74 6.09 0.63
C ASP A 16 6.28 5.15 -0.50
N ALA A 17 5.89 3.92 -0.17
CA ALA A 17 5.40 2.94 -1.13
C ALA A 17 4.04 3.33 -1.74
N VAL A 18 3.09 3.78 -0.90
CA VAL A 18 1.80 4.31 -1.36
C VAL A 18 2.00 5.55 -2.22
N PHE A 19 2.91 6.46 -1.85
CA PHE A 19 3.23 7.62 -2.66
C PHE A 19 3.75 7.22 -4.05
N CYS A 20 4.63 6.22 -4.12
CA CYS A 20 5.10 5.66 -5.39
C CYS A 20 3.95 5.10 -6.24
N ILE A 21 3.07 4.29 -5.64
CA ILE A 21 1.91 3.70 -6.32
C ILE A 21 0.94 4.78 -6.80
N ALA A 22 0.63 5.77 -5.96
CA ALA A 22 -0.27 6.86 -6.28
C ALA A 22 0.21 7.67 -7.49
N ARG A 23 1.51 8.00 -7.54
CA ARG A 23 2.10 8.67 -8.71
C ARG A 23 1.95 7.83 -9.98
N LYS A 24 2.23 6.53 -9.90
CA LYS A 24 2.06 5.62 -11.04
C LYS A 24 0.61 5.51 -11.51
N ILE A 25 -0.37 5.58 -10.60
CA ILE A 25 -1.79 5.64 -10.95
C ILE A 25 -2.11 6.94 -11.70
N VAL A 26 -1.65 8.09 -11.18
CA VAL A 26 -1.85 9.40 -11.82
C VAL A 26 -1.22 9.42 -13.21
N ASP A 27 0.01 8.92 -13.34
CA ASP A 27 0.72 8.80 -14.62
C ASP A 27 -0.04 7.87 -15.59
N TYR A 28 -0.53 6.72 -15.11
CA TYR A 28 -1.29 5.76 -15.92
C TYR A 28 -2.56 6.36 -16.52
N TYR A 29 -3.28 7.20 -15.76
CA TYR A 29 -4.47 7.88 -16.25
C TYR A 29 -4.17 9.24 -16.93
N ASN A 30 -2.92 9.68 -16.95
CA ASN A 30 -2.47 10.94 -17.53
C ASN A 30 -3.21 12.17 -16.96
N TYR A 31 -3.31 12.25 -15.63
CA TYR A 31 -3.87 13.42 -14.93
C TYR A 31 -2.78 14.34 -14.37
N GLU A 32 -3.08 15.63 -14.30
CA GLU A 32 -2.26 16.62 -13.60
C GLU A 32 -2.76 16.75 -12.15
N LEU A 33 -2.17 15.98 -11.24
CA LEU A 33 -2.47 16.01 -9.80
C LEU A 33 -1.16 16.16 -9.00
N GLU A 34 -1.07 17.16 -8.13
CA GLU A 34 0.00 17.23 -7.15
C GLU A 34 -0.30 16.29 -5.99
N ILE A 35 0.64 15.41 -5.66
CA ILE A 35 0.53 14.51 -4.52
C ILE A 35 1.63 14.87 -3.51
N ASP A 36 1.20 15.22 -2.31
CA ASP A 36 2.02 15.24 -1.10
C ASP A 36 1.73 14.00 -0.25
N PHE A 37 2.64 13.66 0.67
CA PHE A 37 2.45 12.57 1.61
C PHE A 37 2.78 12.97 3.06
N ALA A 38 2.24 12.20 4.01
CA ALA A 38 2.59 12.24 5.41
C ALA A 38 2.56 10.82 5.98
N GLY A 39 3.52 10.49 6.86
CA GLY A 39 3.64 9.16 7.46
C GLY A 39 3.42 9.15 8.98
N LYS A 40 3.88 8.05 9.59
CA LYS A 40 3.86 7.76 11.03
C LYS A 40 4.65 8.77 11.86
N SER A 41 5.79 9.22 11.36
CA SER A 41 6.64 10.22 12.03
C SER A 41 5.85 11.50 12.32
N THR A 42 5.14 12.01 11.32
CA THR A 42 4.27 13.19 11.46
C THR A 42 3.08 12.91 12.38
N TYR A 43 2.43 11.74 12.24
CA TYR A 43 1.36 11.31 13.16
C TYR A 43 1.82 11.34 14.62
N SER A 44 2.97 10.75 14.91
CA SER A 44 3.54 10.67 16.26
C SER A 44 3.81 12.04 16.89
N GLN A 45 4.18 13.04 16.08
CA GLN A 45 4.41 14.41 16.56
C GLN A 45 3.09 15.12 16.92
N VAL A 46 2.02 14.87 16.17
CA VAL A 46 0.74 15.56 16.34
C VAL A 46 -0.17 14.86 17.34
N ALA A 47 -0.12 13.53 17.44
CA ALA A 47 -0.92 12.72 18.35
C ALA A 47 -0.62 13.02 19.83
N ARG A 48 0.59 13.49 20.15
CA ARG A 48 1.00 13.90 21.51
C ARG A 48 0.32 15.19 21.99
N LYS A 49 -0.33 15.94 21.11
CA LYS A 49 -0.96 17.23 21.42
C LYS A 49 -2.48 17.06 21.46
N PRO A 50 -3.19 17.60 22.48
CA PRO A 50 -4.65 17.62 22.49
C PRO A 50 -5.22 18.25 21.21
N GLY A 51 -6.04 17.49 20.47
CA GLY A 51 -6.60 17.91 19.18
C GLY A 51 -5.57 18.08 18.06
N GLY A 52 -4.34 17.60 18.24
CA GLY A 52 -3.24 17.81 17.29
C GLY A 52 -3.51 17.19 15.92
N PHE A 53 -4.20 16.05 15.88
CA PHE A 53 -4.51 15.36 14.64
C PHE A 53 -5.47 16.17 13.74
N LYS A 54 -6.55 16.72 14.31
CA LYS A 54 -7.45 17.65 13.60
C LYS A 54 -6.69 18.90 13.13
N ARG A 55 -5.89 19.51 14.01
CA ARG A 55 -5.11 20.71 13.65
C ARG A 55 -4.13 20.44 12.50
N ALA A 56 -3.55 19.24 12.42
CA ALA A 56 -2.67 18.86 11.34
C ALA A 56 -3.43 18.83 10.00
N VAL A 57 -4.62 18.22 9.97
CA VAL A 57 -5.50 18.24 8.80
C VAL A 57 -5.89 19.67 8.42
N ASP A 58 -6.29 20.50 9.39
CA ASP A 58 -6.61 21.91 9.15
C ASP A 58 -5.42 22.69 8.57
N ILE A 59 -4.18 22.32 8.92
CA ILE A 59 -2.97 22.91 8.34
C ILE A 59 -2.73 22.43 6.92
N TYR A 60 -2.90 21.13 6.65
CA TYR A 60 -2.75 20.57 5.30
C TYR A 60 -3.76 21.17 4.34
N LEU A 61 -5.02 21.29 4.77
CA LEU A 61 -6.11 21.86 3.98
C LEU A 61 -5.99 23.37 3.70
N LYS A 62 -4.92 24.03 4.19
CA LYS A 62 -4.56 25.39 3.73
C LYS A 62 -3.86 25.40 2.37
N LYS A 63 -3.29 24.27 1.97
CA LYS A 63 -2.50 24.11 0.75
C LYS A 63 -3.06 23.01 -0.16
N ASP A 64 -3.55 21.94 0.46
CA ASP A 64 -4.09 20.78 -0.22
C ASP A 64 -5.62 20.89 -0.30
N ASP A 65 -6.20 20.50 -1.43
CA ASP A 65 -7.65 20.47 -1.64
C ASP A 65 -8.30 19.32 -0.88
N LEU A 66 -7.54 18.24 -0.63
CA LEU A 66 -8.01 17.03 0.01
C LEU A 66 -6.93 16.30 0.81
N VAL A 67 -7.32 15.73 1.96
CA VAL A 67 -6.50 14.76 2.70
C VAL A 67 -7.12 13.36 2.60
N ILE A 68 -6.37 12.39 2.10
CA ILE A 68 -6.78 10.98 2.01
C ILE A 68 -6.00 10.20 3.07
N PHE A 69 -6.70 9.67 4.06
CA PHE A 69 -6.16 8.70 4.99
C PHE A 69 -6.18 7.31 4.40
N LEU A 70 -5.04 6.63 4.47
CA LEU A 70 -4.88 5.22 4.14
C LEU A 70 -4.37 4.50 5.38
N ILE A 71 -5.14 3.53 5.87
CA ILE A 71 -4.78 2.69 7.01
C ILE A 71 -5.09 1.25 6.68
N ASP A 72 -4.38 0.32 7.29
CA ASP A 72 -4.60 -1.09 7.09
C ASP A 72 -5.99 -1.49 7.61
N SER A 73 -6.70 -2.26 6.78
CA SER A 73 -7.94 -2.89 7.18
C SER A 73 -7.61 -4.03 8.11
N ASP A 74 -7.82 -3.86 9.41
CA ASP A 74 -7.85 -5.03 10.28
C ASP A 74 -9.01 -5.96 9.87
N GLY A 75 -8.91 -7.25 10.22
CA GLY A 75 -10.04 -8.17 10.12
C GLY A 75 -11.29 -7.65 10.83
N ILE A 76 -12.48 -8.09 10.39
CA ILE A 76 -13.80 -7.60 10.86
C ILE A 76 -13.90 -7.57 12.39
N GLN A 77 -13.34 -8.57 13.07
CA GLN A 77 -13.34 -8.67 14.53
C GLN A 77 -12.47 -7.60 15.20
N SER A 78 -11.29 -7.32 14.65
CA SER A 78 -10.38 -6.27 15.14
C SER A 78 -10.96 -4.87 14.88
N GLN A 79 -11.62 -4.65 13.73
CA GLN A 79 -12.36 -3.39 13.49
C GLN A 79 -13.53 -3.21 14.48
N ALA A 80 -14.31 -4.27 14.73
CA ALA A 80 -15.39 -4.22 15.71
C ALA A 80 -14.89 -3.93 17.12
N GLN A 81 -13.67 -4.36 17.46
CA GLN A 81 -13.02 -4.07 18.73
C GLN A 81 -12.47 -2.64 18.79
N ARG A 82 -11.76 -2.16 17.76
CA ARG A 82 -11.25 -0.78 17.65
C ARG A 82 -12.37 0.27 17.64
N ARG A 83 -13.55 -0.07 17.09
CA ARG A 83 -14.75 0.79 17.15
C ARG A 83 -15.26 1.00 18.58
N LYS A 84 -15.02 0.06 19.49
CA LYS A 84 -15.38 0.20 20.92
C LYS A 84 -14.38 1.06 21.70
N GLU A 85 -13.19 1.30 21.15
CA GLU A 85 -12.16 2.14 21.75
C GLU A 85 -12.27 3.57 21.24
N ASN A 86 -12.86 4.48 22.04
CA ASN A 86 -13.09 5.87 21.64
C ASN A 86 -11.82 6.62 21.16
N ASN A 87 -10.64 6.21 21.60
CA ASN A 87 -9.35 6.83 21.24
C ASN A 87 -8.56 6.04 20.18
N SER A 88 -9.14 5.04 19.52
CA SER A 88 -8.44 4.34 18.44
C SER A 88 -8.13 5.28 17.27
N LEU A 89 -7.03 5.00 16.54
CA LEU A 89 -6.63 5.76 15.36
C LEU A 89 -7.77 5.87 14.34
N PHE A 90 -8.44 4.74 14.07
CA PHE A 90 -9.59 4.66 13.19
C PHE A 90 -10.70 5.64 13.61
N ASN A 91 -11.11 5.63 14.88
CA ASN A 91 -12.17 6.51 15.37
C ASN A 91 -11.78 8.00 15.29
N GLN A 92 -10.50 8.33 15.59
CA GLN A 92 -9.99 9.69 15.44
C GLN A 92 -10.02 10.16 13.98
N ILE A 93 -9.60 9.32 13.03
CA ILE A 93 -9.68 9.62 11.59
C ILE A 93 -11.14 9.79 11.18
N GLN A 94 -12.02 8.87 11.57
CA GLN A 94 -13.42 8.89 11.18
C GLN A 94 -14.15 10.15 11.68
N GLN A 95 -13.81 10.64 12.88
CA GLN A 95 -14.32 11.90 13.40
C GLN A 95 -13.87 13.08 12.52
N ILE A 96 -12.60 13.10 12.09
CA ILE A 96 -12.09 14.14 11.18
C ILE A 96 -12.78 14.06 9.82
N VAL A 97 -12.88 12.87 9.23
CA VAL A 97 -13.57 12.66 7.95
C VAL A 97 -15.00 13.20 8.01
N THR A 98 -15.76 12.81 9.04
CA THR A 98 -17.15 13.28 9.24
C THR A 98 -17.24 14.80 9.38
N THR A 99 -16.29 15.43 10.07
CA THR A 99 -16.31 16.89 10.32
C THR A 99 -15.67 17.73 9.22
N SER A 100 -14.98 17.10 8.25
CA SER A 100 -14.26 17.77 7.17
C SER A 100 -15.13 18.28 6.02
N GLN A 101 -16.43 17.95 6.01
CA GLN A 101 -17.37 18.31 4.94
C GLN A 101 -16.88 17.88 3.54
N GLY A 102 -16.27 16.69 3.45
CA GLY A 102 -15.77 16.11 2.19
C GLY A 102 -14.31 16.44 1.87
N LYS A 103 -13.63 17.28 2.68
CA LYS A 103 -12.21 17.63 2.50
C LYS A 103 -11.22 16.62 3.10
N ALA A 104 -11.71 15.62 3.82
CA ALA A 104 -10.94 14.47 4.24
C ALA A 104 -11.68 13.19 3.91
N LYS A 105 -10.93 12.16 3.49
CA LYS A 105 -11.46 10.84 3.16
C LYS A 105 -10.64 9.75 3.84
N LEU A 106 -11.27 8.63 4.15
CA LEU A 106 -10.62 7.44 4.67
C LEU A 106 -10.82 6.29 3.68
N ILE A 107 -9.73 5.63 3.31
CA ILE A 107 -9.71 4.40 2.53
C ILE A 107 -8.97 3.35 3.36
N LEU A 108 -9.53 2.14 3.44
CA LEU A 108 -8.93 1.02 4.17
C LEU A 108 -8.16 0.12 3.20
N ILE A 109 -6.90 -0.13 3.48
CA ILE A 109 -6.04 -1.02 2.69
C ILE A 109 -6.39 -2.47 3.05
N VAL A 110 -7.04 -3.18 2.14
CA VAL A 110 -7.48 -4.56 2.39
C VAL A 110 -6.32 -5.54 2.18
N GLN A 111 -6.02 -6.33 3.23
CA GLN A 111 -4.87 -7.24 3.35
C GLN A 111 -3.51 -6.52 3.36
N GLU A 112 -3.42 -5.38 4.06
CA GLU A 112 -2.19 -4.58 4.21
C GLU A 112 -1.60 -4.07 2.89
N LEU A 113 -0.59 -3.21 2.95
CA LEU A 113 0.07 -2.68 1.76
C LEU A 113 0.69 -3.79 0.90
N GLU A 114 1.16 -4.88 1.49
CA GLU A 114 1.76 -6.00 0.78
C GLU A 114 0.80 -6.60 -0.26
N ALA A 115 -0.51 -6.56 -0.04
CA ALA A 115 -1.49 -7.00 -1.03
C ALA A 115 -1.52 -6.07 -2.26
N TRP A 116 -1.20 -4.79 -2.11
CA TRP A 116 -1.02 -3.87 -3.24
C TRP A 116 0.28 -4.14 -3.98
N LEU A 117 1.37 -4.54 -3.30
CA LEU A 117 2.60 -4.93 -3.97
C LEU A 117 2.40 -6.23 -4.79
N LEU A 118 1.64 -7.17 -4.25
CA LEU A 118 1.37 -8.48 -4.87
C LEU A 118 0.50 -8.45 -6.13
N VAL A 119 -0.02 -7.28 -6.52
CA VAL A 119 -0.78 -7.14 -7.78
C VAL A 119 0.08 -7.38 -9.01
N ASP A 120 1.41 -7.27 -8.89
CA ASP A 120 2.38 -7.52 -9.95
C ASP A 120 3.56 -8.37 -9.46
N CYS A 121 3.35 -9.70 -9.49
CA CYS A 121 4.36 -10.67 -9.11
C CYS A 121 5.62 -10.61 -10.01
N LEU A 122 5.51 -10.13 -11.26
CA LEU A 122 6.66 -10.01 -12.15
C LEU A 122 7.55 -8.83 -11.73
N GLY A 123 6.94 -7.72 -11.30
CA GLY A 123 7.64 -6.61 -10.65
C GLY A 123 8.43 -7.05 -9.42
N ILE A 124 7.80 -7.84 -8.54
CA ILE A 124 8.45 -8.43 -7.36
C ILE A 124 9.63 -9.32 -7.77
N CYS A 125 9.47 -10.15 -8.81
CA CYS A 125 10.57 -10.95 -9.35
C CYS A 125 11.73 -10.06 -9.81
N CYS A 126 11.45 -8.97 -10.52
CA CYS A 126 12.49 -8.03 -11.01
C CYS A 126 13.27 -7.40 -9.85
N TYR A 127 12.60 -7.03 -8.76
CA TYR A 127 13.24 -6.49 -7.56
C TYR A 127 14.19 -7.51 -6.91
N PHE A 128 13.70 -8.70 -6.52
CA PHE A 128 14.52 -9.69 -5.81
C PHE A 128 15.63 -10.30 -6.69
N THR A 129 15.48 -10.21 -8.01
CA THR A 129 16.53 -10.61 -8.94
C THR A 129 17.52 -9.51 -9.25
N ASP A 130 17.23 -8.27 -8.88
CA ASP A 130 17.96 -7.07 -9.29
C ASP A 130 18.14 -7.01 -10.82
N ASN A 131 17.05 -7.32 -11.55
CA ASN A 131 17.09 -7.40 -13.00
C ASN A 131 15.74 -7.00 -13.64
N PRO A 132 15.58 -5.71 -14.01
CA PRO A 132 14.39 -5.21 -14.71
C PRO A 132 14.10 -5.92 -16.04
N LYS A 133 15.13 -6.48 -16.70
CA LYS A 133 14.96 -7.17 -18.00
C LYS A 133 14.16 -8.46 -17.86
N ASN A 134 13.91 -8.95 -16.65
CA ASN A 134 13.05 -10.11 -16.42
C ASN A 134 11.61 -9.90 -16.89
N ARG A 135 11.17 -8.64 -17.05
CA ARG A 135 9.91 -8.29 -17.73
C ARG A 135 9.77 -8.89 -19.14
N ASN A 136 10.90 -9.09 -19.83
CA ASN A 136 10.96 -9.61 -21.19
C ASN A 136 11.49 -11.06 -21.24
N ASN A 137 11.74 -11.68 -20.08
CA ASN A 137 12.27 -13.04 -20.03
C ASN A 137 11.12 -14.06 -19.89
N PRO A 138 10.89 -14.94 -20.88
CA PRO A 138 9.79 -15.91 -20.84
C PRO A 138 9.76 -16.80 -19.61
N ASP A 139 10.93 -17.19 -19.07
CA ASP A 139 11.01 -18.06 -17.89
C ASP A 139 10.55 -17.35 -16.63
N TRP A 140 10.85 -16.05 -16.50
CA TRP A 140 10.41 -15.24 -15.37
C TRP A 140 8.96 -14.82 -15.51
N ILE A 141 8.50 -14.51 -16.73
CA ILE A 141 7.08 -14.27 -17.01
C ILE A 141 6.24 -15.50 -16.63
N ASN A 142 6.63 -16.69 -17.10
CA ASN A 142 5.92 -17.93 -16.81
C ASN A 142 6.02 -18.35 -15.33
N PHE A 143 7.12 -18.03 -14.67
CA PHE A 143 7.24 -18.21 -13.23
C PHE A 143 6.29 -17.28 -12.47
N ALA A 144 6.35 -15.97 -12.74
CA ALA A 144 5.52 -14.98 -12.09
C ALA A 144 4.03 -15.28 -12.29
N LYS A 145 3.59 -15.62 -13.50
CA LYS A 145 2.20 -16.02 -13.78
C LYS A 145 1.71 -17.20 -12.94
N ARG A 146 2.58 -18.17 -12.65
CA ARG A 146 2.23 -19.34 -11.80
C ARG A 146 2.17 -19.00 -10.32
N GLN A 147 2.94 -18.01 -9.88
CA GLN A 147 2.97 -17.55 -8.49
C GLN A 147 1.96 -16.44 -8.22
N GLN A 148 1.47 -15.77 -9.28
CA GLN A 148 0.57 -14.63 -9.18
C GLN A 148 -0.74 -15.05 -8.49
N PRO A 149 -1.03 -14.53 -7.28
CA PRO A 149 -2.34 -14.73 -6.68
C PRO A 149 -3.42 -14.11 -7.58
N GLY A 150 -4.66 -14.60 -7.46
CA GLY A 150 -5.83 -14.06 -8.14
C GLY A 150 -6.14 -12.63 -7.69
N LYS A 151 -7.21 -12.45 -6.93
CA LYS A 151 -7.45 -11.20 -6.19
C LYS A 151 -6.60 -11.18 -4.92
N THR A 152 -5.76 -10.15 -4.74
CA THR A 152 -4.83 -10.08 -3.61
C THR A 152 -5.53 -9.74 -2.30
N ASN A 153 -6.69 -9.08 -2.34
CA ASN A 153 -7.53 -8.89 -1.16
C ASN A 153 -8.17 -10.19 -0.63
N LEU A 154 -8.01 -11.32 -1.34
CA LEU A 154 -8.48 -12.65 -0.91
C LEU A 154 -7.36 -13.56 -0.39
N ILE A 155 -6.12 -13.05 -0.25
CA ILE A 155 -5.01 -13.79 0.37
C ILE A 155 -5.29 -13.85 1.88
N ALA A 156 -6.21 -14.73 2.29
CA ALA A 156 -6.86 -14.70 3.61
C ALA A 156 -5.90 -14.80 4.81
N GLU A 157 -6.18 -14.02 5.85
CA GLU A 157 -5.87 -14.39 7.23
C GLU A 157 -7.03 -15.27 7.76
N SER A 158 -6.86 -16.58 7.79
CA SER A 158 -7.94 -17.46 8.28
C SER A 158 -8.17 -17.36 9.79
N GLU A 159 -7.28 -16.75 10.56
CA GLU A 159 -7.33 -16.53 12.02
C GLU A 159 -6.09 -15.72 12.43
N SER A 160 -6.05 -15.18 13.66
CA SER A 160 -4.85 -14.52 14.22
C SER A 160 -3.65 -15.48 14.15
N GLY A 161 -2.69 -15.19 13.27
CA GLY A 161 -1.55 -16.07 12.95
C GLY A 161 -1.64 -16.83 11.60
N GLY A 162 -2.64 -16.53 10.77
CA GLY A 162 -2.74 -17.01 9.38
C GLY A 162 -1.71 -16.37 8.43
N LYS A 163 -1.53 -16.94 7.24
CA LYS A 163 -0.61 -16.41 6.21
C LYS A 163 -1.28 -15.28 5.41
N GLY A 164 -1.21 -14.06 5.91
CA GLY A 164 -1.66 -12.86 5.22
C GLY A 164 -0.78 -12.50 4.02
N ALA A 165 -1.01 -11.32 3.45
CA ALA A 165 -0.25 -10.83 2.30
C ALA A 165 1.26 -10.70 2.60
N LYS A 166 1.61 -10.30 3.82
CA LYS A 166 2.98 -10.22 4.30
C LYS A 166 3.67 -11.57 4.31
N GLU A 167 3.10 -12.59 4.94
CA GLU A 167 3.66 -13.95 4.96
C GLU A 167 3.73 -14.53 3.55
N PHE A 168 2.74 -14.25 2.70
CA PHE A 168 2.78 -14.65 1.30
C PHE A 168 3.98 -14.03 0.58
N LEU A 169 4.20 -12.72 0.75
CA LEU A 169 5.32 -12.01 0.14
C LEU A 169 6.69 -12.49 0.68
N GLU A 170 6.77 -12.78 1.98
CA GLU A 170 7.94 -13.42 2.58
C GLU A 170 8.26 -14.78 1.95
N GLU A 171 7.27 -15.66 1.80
CA GLU A 171 7.48 -16.97 1.18
C GLU A 171 7.79 -16.84 -0.33
N LEU A 172 7.07 -15.99 -1.05
CA LEU A 172 7.31 -15.71 -2.46
C LEU A 172 8.76 -15.23 -2.68
N SER A 173 9.25 -14.31 -1.85
CA SER A 173 10.63 -13.82 -1.94
C SER A 173 11.66 -14.94 -1.81
N LYS A 174 11.46 -15.89 -0.88
CA LYS A 174 12.33 -17.08 -0.73
C LYS A 174 12.31 -17.96 -1.97
N VAL A 175 11.13 -18.16 -2.57
CA VAL A 175 10.97 -18.95 -3.80
C VAL A 175 11.68 -18.27 -4.97
N ILE A 176 11.55 -16.94 -5.12
CA ILE A 176 12.25 -16.16 -6.15
C ILE A 176 13.78 -16.27 -5.98
N LEU A 177 14.27 -16.03 -4.76
CA LEU A 177 15.70 -16.10 -4.45
C LEU A 177 16.27 -17.50 -4.73
N THR A 178 15.50 -18.54 -4.39
CA THR A 178 15.85 -19.93 -4.66
C THR A 178 15.86 -20.24 -6.16
N LYS A 179 14.91 -19.69 -6.94
CA LYS A 179 14.92 -19.82 -8.40
C LYS A 179 16.12 -19.10 -9.03
N LYS A 180 16.45 -17.90 -8.54
CA LYS A 180 17.63 -17.13 -8.98
C LYS A 180 18.93 -17.88 -8.67
N ASN A 181 19.03 -18.46 -7.48
CA ASN A 181 20.20 -19.18 -7.01
C ASN A 181 19.79 -20.49 -6.30
N PRO A 182 19.77 -21.62 -7.01
CA PRO A 182 19.37 -22.92 -6.44
C PRO A 182 20.21 -23.39 -5.23
N ASN A 183 21.44 -22.89 -5.08
CA ASN A 183 22.31 -23.24 -3.95
C ASN A 183 21.79 -22.71 -2.61
N LEU A 184 20.84 -21.76 -2.63
CA LEU A 184 20.20 -21.24 -1.43
C LEU A 184 19.25 -22.24 -0.77
N LYS A 185 18.77 -23.28 -1.50
CA LYS A 185 17.92 -24.34 -0.93
C LYS A 185 18.52 -24.98 0.32
N ASN A 186 19.84 -25.15 0.33
CA ASN A 186 20.56 -25.79 1.41
C ASN A 186 21.06 -24.78 2.46
N LYS A 187 20.65 -23.51 2.38
CA LYS A 187 21.09 -22.41 3.26
C LYS A 187 19.88 -21.65 3.84
N PRO A 188 19.07 -22.30 4.70
CA PRO A 188 17.83 -21.71 5.22
C PRO A 188 18.06 -20.42 6.04
N ASN A 189 19.17 -20.32 6.76
CA ASN A 189 19.52 -19.11 7.52
C ASN A 189 19.77 -17.90 6.61
N ASN A 190 20.43 -18.12 5.47
CA ASN A 190 20.66 -17.05 4.49
C ASN A 190 19.34 -16.62 3.85
N LEU A 191 18.47 -17.58 3.49
CA LEU A 191 17.13 -17.27 2.97
C LEU A 191 16.29 -16.48 3.97
N LYS A 192 16.36 -16.81 5.27
CA LYS A 192 15.65 -16.08 6.32
C LYS A 192 16.13 -14.63 6.44
N GLY A 193 17.41 -14.35 6.22
CA GLY A 193 17.96 -12.99 6.24
C GLY A 193 17.78 -12.20 4.95
N MET A 194 17.41 -12.86 3.85
CA MET A 194 17.23 -12.24 2.52
C MET A 194 15.78 -12.12 2.08
N LYS A 195 14.84 -12.75 2.79
CA LYS A 195 13.41 -12.66 2.51
C LYS A 195 12.93 -11.21 2.62
N TYR A 196 11.74 -10.97 2.11
CA TYR A 196 11.03 -9.70 2.25
C TYR A 196 11.06 -9.15 3.69
N ASP A 197 11.25 -7.84 3.79
CA ASP A 197 11.15 -7.03 5.00
C ASP A 197 10.40 -5.74 4.63
N GLU A 198 9.51 -5.26 5.50
CA GLU A 198 8.61 -4.11 5.25
C GLU A 198 9.35 -2.84 4.83
N LYS A 199 10.59 -2.62 5.30
CA LYS A 199 11.40 -1.48 4.85
C LYS A 199 11.71 -1.49 3.35
N GLN A 200 11.50 -2.63 2.68
CA GLN A 200 11.70 -2.80 1.25
C GLN A 200 10.46 -2.41 0.43
N SER A 201 9.30 -2.17 1.06
CA SER A 201 8.06 -1.79 0.38
C SER A 201 8.24 -0.63 -0.61
N PRO A 202 8.94 0.47 -0.28
CA PRO A 202 9.13 1.57 -1.22
C PRO A 202 9.92 1.15 -2.46
N ALA A 203 11.01 0.42 -2.25
CA ALA A 203 11.86 -0.04 -3.35
C ALA A 203 11.16 -1.10 -4.21
N ILE A 204 10.33 -1.97 -3.62
CA ILE A 204 9.50 -2.91 -4.38
C ILE A 204 8.46 -2.15 -5.20
N ALA A 205 7.80 -1.14 -4.61
CA ALA A 205 6.79 -0.32 -5.28
C ALA A 205 7.32 0.30 -6.58
N GLU A 206 8.59 0.69 -6.64
CA GLU A 206 9.25 1.19 -7.86
C GLU A 206 9.25 0.17 -9.01
N TYR A 207 9.28 -1.13 -8.71
CA TYR A 207 9.25 -2.19 -9.72
C TYR A 207 7.83 -2.62 -10.11
N ILE A 208 6.80 -2.25 -9.35
CA ILE A 208 5.39 -2.61 -9.64
C ILE A 208 4.86 -1.82 -10.83
N GLU A 209 4.24 -2.50 -11.78
CA GLU A 209 3.58 -1.86 -12.92
C GLU A 209 2.11 -1.59 -12.61
N ILE A 210 1.67 -0.35 -12.81
CA ILE A 210 0.27 0.06 -12.65
C ILE A 210 -0.38 0.14 -14.03
N ASN A 211 -1.42 -0.68 -14.22
CA ASN A 211 -2.28 -0.67 -15.39
C ASN A 211 -3.68 -1.19 -15.00
N HIS A 212 -4.61 -1.25 -15.95
CA HIS A 212 -5.97 -1.72 -15.70
C HIS A 212 -6.02 -3.09 -14.99
N GLN A 213 -5.18 -4.03 -15.41
CA GLN A 213 -5.20 -5.39 -14.86
C GLN A 213 -4.64 -5.43 -13.44
N THR A 214 -3.56 -4.70 -13.16
CA THR A 214 -2.95 -4.71 -11.83
C THR A 214 -3.80 -3.97 -10.81
N ILE A 215 -4.43 -2.85 -11.20
CA ILE A 215 -5.38 -2.12 -10.34
C ILE A 215 -6.55 -3.03 -9.91
N GLN A 216 -7.13 -3.79 -10.84
CA GLN A 216 -8.30 -4.66 -10.57
C GLN A 216 -8.00 -5.89 -9.71
N ARG A 217 -6.73 -6.17 -9.39
CA ARG A 217 -6.36 -7.32 -8.55
C ARG A 217 -6.59 -7.06 -7.07
N ASN A 218 -6.78 -5.82 -6.63
CA ASN A 218 -7.10 -5.50 -5.25
C ASN A 218 -8.23 -4.47 -5.20
N ASP A 219 -9.32 -4.80 -4.50
CA ASP A 219 -10.50 -3.94 -4.45
C ASP A 219 -10.21 -2.58 -3.79
N SER A 220 -9.34 -2.52 -2.77
CA SER A 220 -8.96 -1.24 -2.12
C SER A 220 -7.98 -0.41 -2.96
N LEU A 221 -7.09 -1.04 -3.73
CA LEU A 221 -6.28 -0.35 -4.74
C LEU A 221 -7.16 0.23 -5.84
N GLN A 222 -8.17 -0.54 -6.27
CA GLN A 222 -9.15 -0.09 -7.25
C GLN A 222 -9.97 1.09 -6.73
N GLU A 223 -10.45 1.05 -5.49
CA GLU A 223 -11.14 2.18 -4.87
C GLU A 223 -10.25 3.42 -4.83
N PHE A 224 -9.00 3.26 -4.39
CA PHE A 224 -8.03 4.35 -4.35
C PHE A 224 -7.77 4.93 -5.76
N ALA A 225 -7.56 4.08 -6.75
CA ALA A 225 -7.32 4.49 -8.13
C ALA A 225 -8.52 5.20 -8.76
N GLN A 226 -9.74 4.69 -8.55
CA GLN A 226 -10.98 5.32 -9.00
C GLN A 226 -11.16 6.70 -8.37
N PHE A 227 -10.77 6.85 -7.12
CA PHE A 227 -10.88 8.12 -6.44
C PHE A 227 -9.88 9.16 -6.96
N LEU A 228 -8.62 8.77 -7.19
CA LEU A 228 -7.65 9.63 -7.88
C LEU A 228 -8.14 9.99 -9.29
N GLN A 229 -8.75 9.04 -10.00
CA GLN A 229 -9.34 9.26 -11.31
C GLN A 229 -10.48 10.29 -11.27
N GLN A 230 -11.40 10.18 -10.32
CA GLN A 230 -12.50 11.13 -10.14
C GLN A 230 -11.98 12.55 -9.87
N LEU A 231 -11.00 12.70 -8.99
CA LEU A 231 -10.38 13.99 -8.70
C LEU A 231 -9.70 14.61 -9.94
N GLY A 232 -9.10 13.78 -10.79
CA GLY A 232 -8.55 14.23 -12.07
C GLY A 232 -9.62 14.66 -13.08
N ASN A 233 -10.79 14.02 -13.08
CA ASN A 233 -11.89 14.33 -14.00
C ASN A 233 -12.73 15.54 -13.59
N ASP A 234 -12.99 15.74 -12.29
CA ASP A 234 -13.82 16.84 -11.78
C ASP A 234 -13.17 18.23 -11.98
N GLN A 235 -11.99 18.27 -12.59
CA GLN A 235 -11.12 19.44 -12.72
C GLN A 235 -10.68 19.69 -14.19
N GLN A 236 -11.21 18.91 -15.14
CA GLN A 236 -11.13 19.15 -16.60
C GLN A 236 -12.36 19.92 -17.08
#